data_AF-A0A6I3H9Q9-F1
#
_entry.id   AF-A0A6I3H9Q9-F1
#
_cell.length_a   1.000
_cell.length_b   1.000
_cell.length_c   1.000
_cell.angle_alpha   90.00
_cell.angle_beta   90.00
_cell.angle_gamma   90.00
#
_symmetry.space_group_name_H-M   'P 1'
#
loop_
_entity.id
_entity.type
_entity.pdbx_description
1 polymer ?
#
loop_
_entity_poly.entity_id
_entity_poly.type
_entity_poly.pdbx_seq_one_letter_code
_entity_poly.pdbx_strand_id
1 'polypeptide(L)'
;MSATVADERPSVGRLLRSAREPQPRTTNFKFLWIVVIVANLFGLLMILSASSVTALYQYGTSWYQFRLQAIWFAIGCFAMFVMSRYSYEKLSKWMKLALFGSAGLMVAVLIPGVGVSVNGSSRWLGWGPLRMQPSEFVKLAVILYAADTLTRRVGQIRDWKAVMRPIAIVFGAFAVMLMAQPNLGTTIILATIVLVMLFVGGVPGKPLALLSGLLVGAAAFFAIREPYRWRRLMSFRDPWADPLYTGYQSLQSQIGFANGGVLGTGLGQGRAKWGFLPEAHTDFIYAIIGEEIGLVGSVLVIGIFLAFALLGIRTALHARDRFGMLLATGITTWILIQAFINVGACVGVLPITGVPLPFVSAGGSSLVVTMAASGILLNIARQGR
;
A
#
# COMPACT_ATOMS: atom_id res chain seq x y z
N MET A 1 -59.31 0.95 40.24
CA MET A 1 -58.32 0.27 39.39
C MET A 1 -58.26 0.99 38.06
N SER A 2 -57.21 1.76 37.81
CA SER A 2 -56.90 2.30 36.47
C SER A 2 -55.39 2.41 36.38
N ALA A 3 -54.76 1.38 35.81
CA ALA A 3 -53.34 1.36 35.53
C ALA A 3 -53.09 2.12 34.22
N THR A 4 -52.44 3.27 34.31
CA THR A 4 -51.87 3.96 33.15
C THR A 4 -50.61 3.22 32.70
N VAL A 5 -50.71 2.55 31.55
CA VAL A 5 -49.59 1.95 30.81
C VAL A 5 -48.76 3.10 30.23
N ALA A 6 -47.52 3.27 30.70
CA ALA A 6 -46.57 4.20 30.12
C ALA A 6 -45.95 3.59 28.85
N ASP A 7 -46.08 4.31 27.73
CA ASP A 7 -45.52 3.98 26.41
C ASP A 7 -44.00 4.16 26.42
N GLU A 8 -43.25 3.08 26.67
CA GLU A 8 -41.79 3.04 26.55
C GLU A 8 -41.36 2.86 25.09
N ARG A 9 -41.56 3.87 24.24
CA ARG A 9 -40.85 3.93 22.95
C ARG A 9 -39.49 4.59 23.16
N PRO A 10 -38.37 3.90 22.88
CA PRO A 10 -37.06 4.55 22.93
C PRO A 10 -37.03 5.69 21.91
N SER A 11 -36.85 6.92 22.40
CA SER A 11 -36.81 8.10 21.54
C SER A 11 -35.72 7.95 20.49
N VAL A 12 -36.02 8.33 19.24
CA VAL A 12 -35.10 8.28 18.08
C VAL A 12 -33.75 8.95 18.39
N GLY A 13 -33.75 9.94 19.29
CA GLY A 13 -32.53 10.58 19.79
C GLY A 13 -31.58 9.68 20.59
N ARG A 14 -32.09 8.61 21.24
CA ARG A 14 -31.27 7.65 22.00
C ARG A 14 -30.57 6.65 21.06
N LEU A 15 -31.22 6.26 19.96
CA LEU A 15 -30.63 5.44 18.89
C LEU A 15 -29.58 6.22 18.09
N LEU A 16 -29.80 7.53 17.87
CA LEU A 16 -28.80 8.39 17.21
C LEU A 16 -27.62 8.76 18.11
N ARG A 17 -27.78 8.68 19.45
CA ARG A 17 -26.68 8.86 20.41
C ARG A 17 -25.79 7.63 20.54
N SER A 18 -26.31 6.40 20.42
CA SER A 18 -25.48 5.19 20.48
C SER A 18 -24.51 5.07 19.28
N ALA A 19 -24.87 5.65 18.13
CA ALA A 19 -23.96 5.78 16.97
C ALA A 19 -22.83 6.81 17.16
N ARG A 20 -22.91 7.66 18.20
CA ARG A 20 -21.95 8.73 18.52
C ARG A 20 -21.20 8.51 19.82
N GLU A 21 -21.36 7.36 20.49
CA GLU A 21 -20.54 7.07 21.65
C GLU A 21 -19.08 6.88 21.22
N PRO A 22 -18.12 7.58 21.85
CA PRO A 22 -16.71 7.35 21.59
C PRO A 22 -16.42 5.90 21.98
N GLN A 23 -16.27 5.03 20.97
CA GLN A 23 -15.87 3.65 21.21
C GLN A 23 -14.66 3.64 22.14
N PRO A 24 -14.63 2.77 23.16
CA PRO A 24 -13.53 2.73 24.10
C PRO A 24 -12.22 2.57 23.33
N ARG A 25 -11.18 3.30 23.77
CA ARG A 25 -9.87 3.47 23.11
C ARG A 25 -9.22 2.17 22.61
N THR A 26 -9.62 1.03 23.19
CA THR A 26 -9.17 -0.33 22.85
C THR A 26 -9.87 -0.94 21.64
N THR A 27 -11.05 -0.47 21.23
CA THR A 27 -11.86 -1.08 20.18
C THR A 27 -11.31 -0.79 18.78
N ASN A 28 -10.96 0.46 18.47
CA ASN A 28 -10.35 0.81 17.18
C ASN A 28 -9.00 0.11 16.99
N PHE A 29 -8.20 0.03 18.06
CA PHE A 29 -6.96 -0.75 18.09
C PHE A 29 -7.21 -2.23 17.74
N LYS A 30 -8.19 -2.87 18.40
CA LYS A 30 -8.53 -4.29 18.16
C LYS A 30 -8.98 -4.51 16.72
N PHE A 31 -9.90 -3.69 16.20
CA PHE A 31 -10.38 -3.83 14.83
C PHE A 31 -9.28 -3.61 13.80
N LEU A 32 -8.41 -2.61 13.97
CA LEU A 32 -7.30 -2.38 13.05
C LEU A 32 -6.34 -3.57 13.04
N TRP A 33 -6.04 -4.13 14.22
CA TRP A 33 -5.19 -5.31 14.35
C TRP A 33 -5.83 -6.52 13.64
N ILE A 34 -7.12 -6.76 13.85
CA ILE A 34 -7.87 -7.85 13.19
C ILE A 34 -7.83 -7.67 11.67
N VAL A 35 -8.11 -6.47 11.15
CA VAL A 35 -8.10 -6.19 9.71
C VAL A 35 -6.74 -6.49 9.10
N VAL A 36 -5.64 -6.04 9.73
CA VAL A 36 -4.28 -6.31 9.25
C VAL A 36 -3.98 -7.82 9.27
N ILE A 37 -4.27 -8.52 10.38
CA ILE A 37 -3.98 -9.96 10.47
C ILE A 37 -4.82 -10.76 9.47
N VAL A 38 -6.12 -10.47 9.35
CA VAL A 38 -7.01 -11.15 8.39
C VAL A 38 -6.52 -10.92 6.95
N ALA A 39 -6.12 -9.70 6.60
CA ALA A 39 -5.57 -9.41 5.26
C ALA A 39 -4.32 -10.25 4.95
N ASN A 40 -3.42 -10.40 5.94
CA ASN A 40 -2.19 -11.19 5.77
C ASN A 40 -2.45 -12.70 5.71
N LEU A 41 -3.33 -13.22 6.56
CA LEU A 41 -3.69 -14.65 6.54
C LEU A 41 -4.39 -15.03 5.23
N PHE A 42 -5.28 -14.15 4.76
CA PHE A 42 -5.91 -14.29 3.45
C PHE A 42 -4.86 -14.21 2.32
N GLY A 43 -3.91 -13.28 2.41
CA GLY A 43 -2.76 -13.19 1.52
C GLY A 43 -1.95 -14.48 1.45
N LEU A 44 -1.58 -15.07 2.58
CA LEU A 44 -0.84 -16.34 2.65
C LEU A 44 -1.60 -17.48 1.94
N LEU A 45 -2.91 -17.57 2.16
CA LEU A 45 -3.76 -18.56 1.49
C LEU A 45 -3.76 -18.35 -0.03
N MET A 46 -3.92 -17.11 -0.48
CA MET A 46 -3.95 -16.79 -1.91
C MET A 46 -2.59 -16.93 -2.57
N ILE A 47 -1.49 -16.64 -1.88
CA ILE A 47 -0.13 -16.87 -2.39
C ILE A 47 0.11 -18.36 -2.60
N LEU A 48 -0.30 -19.22 -1.66
CA LEU A 48 -0.22 -20.67 -1.83
C LEU A 48 -0.97 -21.09 -3.10
N SER A 49 -2.20 -20.61 -3.28
CA SER A 49 -2.99 -20.97 -4.45
C SER A 49 -2.38 -20.47 -5.75
N ALA A 50 -2.06 -19.18 -5.83
CA ALA A 50 -1.56 -18.49 -7.02
C ALA A 50 -0.18 -18.97 -7.48
N SER A 51 0.67 -19.42 -6.55
CA SER A 51 2.02 -19.91 -6.85
C SER A 51 2.16 -21.43 -6.87
N SER A 52 1.14 -22.18 -6.46
CA SER A 52 1.21 -23.66 -6.28
C SER A 52 1.77 -24.41 -7.49
N VAL A 53 1.33 -24.05 -8.69
CA VAL A 53 1.71 -24.71 -9.94
C VAL A 53 3.11 -24.27 -10.38
N THR A 54 3.35 -22.96 -10.46
CA THR A 54 4.66 -22.41 -10.87
C THR A 54 5.78 -22.82 -9.92
N ALA A 55 5.50 -22.86 -8.61
CA ALA A 55 6.45 -23.31 -7.60
C ALA A 55 6.75 -24.81 -7.69
N LEU A 56 5.76 -25.64 -8.04
CA LEU A 56 5.97 -27.07 -8.28
C LEU A 56 6.91 -27.29 -9.46
N TYR A 57 6.67 -26.60 -10.58
CA TYR A 57 7.52 -26.71 -11.77
C TYR A 57 8.94 -26.19 -11.55
N GLN A 58 9.12 -25.08 -10.82
CA GLN A 58 10.44 -24.44 -10.66
C GLN A 58 11.26 -25.01 -9.50
N TYR A 59 10.60 -25.41 -8.40
CA TYR A 59 11.27 -25.77 -7.15
C TYR A 59 10.95 -27.19 -6.66
N GLY A 60 10.16 -27.96 -7.43
CA GLY A 60 9.73 -29.30 -7.06
C GLY A 60 8.72 -29.36 -5.91
N THR A 61 8.21 -28.21 -5.45
CA THR A 61 7.23 -28.16 -4.35
C THR A 61 6.30 -26.94 -4.44
N SER A 62 4.99 -27.19 -4.39
CA SER A 62 3.96 -26.13 -4.36
C SER A 62 4.03 -25.23 -3.13
N TRP A 63 4.71 -25.68 -2.07
CA TRP A 63 4.77 -24.98 -0.79
C TRP A 63 5.91 -23.96 -0.70
N TYR A 64 6.78 -23.88 -1.71
CA TYR A 64 8.01 -23.08 -1.65
C TYR A 64 7.72 -21.60 -1.31
N GLN A 65 6.88 -20.94 -2.11
CA GLN A 65 6.57 -19.52 -1.90
C GLN A 65 5.74 -19.29 -0.64
N PHE A 66 4.83 -20.21 -0.30
CA PHE A 66 4.07 -20.14 0.95
C PHE A 66 5.00 -20.16 2.18
N ARG A 67 5.97 -21.09 2.24
CA ARG A 67 6.91 -21.18 3.36
C ARG A 67 7.74 -19.91 3.49
N LEU A 68 8.23 -19.39 2.37
CA LEU A 68 9.01 -18.15 2.37
C LEU A 68 8.17 -16.96 2.86
N GLN A 69 6.96 -16.80 2.34
CA GLN A 69 6.04 -15.74 2.78
C GLN A 69 5.63 -15.92 4.24
N ALA A 70 5.43 -17.14 4.73
CA ALA A 70 5.11 -17.40 6.13
C ALA A 70 6.25 -16.97 7.08
N ILE A 71 7.52 -17.18 6.69
CA ILE A 71 8.68 -16.66 7.42
C ILE A 71 8.65 -15.12 7.44
N TRP A 72 8.43 -14.48 6.29
CA TRP A 72 8.30 -13.03 6.22
C TRP A 72 7.14 -12.48 7.03
N PHE A 73 6.02 -13.20 7.07
CA PHE A 73 4.86 -12.87 7.89
C PHE A 73 5.18 -12.96 9.38
N ALA A 74 5.93 -13.98 9.82
CA ALA A 74 6.39 -14.10 11.20
C ALA A 74 7.32 -12.94 11.59
N ILE A 75 8.29 -12.60 10.72
CA ILE A 75 9.17 -11.44 10.91
C ILE A 75 8.36 -10.14 10.94
N GLY A 76 7.37 -10.00 10.05
CA GLY A 76 6.47 -8.85 10.00
C GLY A 76 5.58 -8.73 11.24
N CYS A 77 5.07 -9.84 11.78
CA CYS A 77 4.35 -9.88 13.06
C CYS A 77 5.23 -9.37 14.20
N PHE A 78 6.49 -9.82 14.25
CA PHE A 78 7.45 -9.34 15.23
C PHE A 78 7.71 -7.83 15.08
N ALA A 79 7.96 -7.35 13.86
CA ALA A 79 8.17 -5.93 13.57
C ALA A 79 6.95 -5.07 13.94
N MET A 80 5.73 -5.53 13.59
CA MET A 80 4.47 -4.90 13.97
C MET A 80 4.30 -4.85 15.48
N PHE A 81 4.59 -5.95 16.19
CA PHE A 81 4.51 -6.01 17.64
C PHE A 81 5.47 -4.99 18.29
N VAL A 82 6.73 -4.99 17.89
CA VAL A 82 7.75 -4.04 18.39
C VAL A 82 7.30 -2.60 18.15
N MET A 83 6.89 -2.25 16.93
CA MET A 83 6.46 -0.89 16.60
C MET A 83 5.14 -0.51 17.29
N SER A 84 4.26 -1.46 17.58
CA SER A 84 3.04 -1.22 18.37
C SER A 84 3.31 -0.91 19.85
N ARG A 85 4.52 -1.20 20.35
CA ARG A 85 4.93 -0.96 21.74
C ARG A 85 5.89 0.21 21.86
N TYR A 86 6.75 0.40 20.85
CA TYR A 86 7.67 1.53 20.82
C TYR A 86 6.91 2.85 20.65
N SER A 87 7.19 3.82 21.52
CA SER A 87 6.53 5.13 21.46
C SER A 87 6.79 5.80 20.12
N TYR A 88 5.72 6.06 19.35
CA TYR A 88 5.83 6.68 18.03
C TYR A 88 6.51 8.05 18.09
N GLU A 89 6.34 8.82 19.18
CA GLU A 89 6.97 10.13 19.36
C GLU A 89 8.50 10.07 19.25
N LYS A 90 9.11 8.96 19.71
CA LYS A 90 10.56 8.74 19.65
C LYS A 90 11.06 8.44 18.24
N LEU A 91 10.19 8.07 17.30
CA LEU A 91 10.57 7.80 15.91
C LEU A 91 11.09 9.06 15.20
N SER A 92 10.68 10.25 15.64
CA SER A 92 11.22 11.52 15.16
C SER A 92 12.76 11.60 15.28
N LYS A 93 13.35 10.96 16.30
CA LYS A 93 14.81 10.92 16.51
C LYS A 93 15.53 10.07 15.47
N TRP A 94 14.85 9.02 14.99
CA TRP A 94 15.38 8.09 14.00
C TRP A 94 15.12 8.55 12.56
N MET A 95 14.35 9.62 12.36
CA MET A 95 13.98 10.16 11.06
C MET A 95 15.20 10.36 10.14
N LYS A 96 16.28 11.01 10.62
CA LYS A 96 17.49 11.24 9.81
C LYS A 96 18.14 9.92 9.41
N LEU A 97 18.23 8.96 10.33
CA LEU A 97 18.81 7.65 10.03
C LEU A 97 17.95 6.89 9.01
N ALA A 98 16.63 6.91 9.16
CA ALA A 98 15.72 6.29 8.19
C ALA A 98 15.85 6.94 6.80
N LEU A 99 15.97 8.26 6.75
CA LEU A 99 16.08 9.01 5.49
C LEU A 99 17.42 8.76 4.78
N PHE A 100 18.55 8.98 5.46
CA PHE A 100 19.86 8.77 4.86
C PHE A 100 20.19 7.30 4.66
N GLY A 101 19.72 6.42 5.55
CA GLY A 101 19.85 4.97 5.39
C GLY A 101 19.09 4.48 4.16
N SER A 102 17.83 4.90 3.97
CA SER A 102 17.06 4.53 2.78
C SER A 102 17.64 5.13 1.49
N ALA A 103 18.16 6.36 1.52
CA ALA A 103 18.90 6.95 0.41
C ALA A 103 20.17 6.15 0.06
N GLY A 104 20.95 5.75 1.07
CA GLY A 104 22.13 4.90 0.91
C GLY A 104 21.78 3.55 0.26
N LEU A 105 20.71 2.91 0.71
CA LEU A 105 20.21 1.66 0.11
C LEU A 105 19.74 1.85 -1.35
N MET A 106 19.09 2.98 -1.65
CA MET A 106 18.67 3.32 -3.02
C MET A 106 19.87 3.51 -3.96
N VAL A 107 20.94 4.14 -3.48
CA VAL A 107 22.20 4.28 -4.22
C VAL A 107 22.88 2.93 -4.37
N ALA A 108 22.91 2.10 -3.32
CA ALA A 108 23.52 0.77 -3.36
C ALA A 108 22.91 -0.14 -4.44
N VAL A 109 21.59 -0.04 -4.69
CA VAL A 109 20.90 -0.78 -5.76
C VAL A 109 21.42 -0.42 -7.15
N LEU A 110 21.86 0.83 -7.36
CA LEU A 110 22.35 1.30 -8.65
C LEU A 110 23.80 0.89 -8.93
N ILE A 111 24.52 0.37 -7.93
CA ILE A 111 25.90 -0.08 -8.08
C ILE A 111 25.91 -1.42 -8.85
N PRO A 112 26.58 -1.49 -10.02
CA PRO A 112 26.72 -2.74 -10.77
C PRO A 112 27.33 -3.85 -9.89
N GLY A 113 26.73 -5.04 -9.91
CA GLY A 113 27.16 -6.18 -9.10
C GLY A 113 26.57 -6.25 -7.69
N VAL A 114 25.96 -5.17 -7.18
CA VAL A 114 25.26 -5.15 -5.88
C VAL A 114 23.75 -5.27 -6.06
N GLY A 115 23.18 -4.53 -7.01
CA GLY A 115 21.77 -4.62 -7.36
C GLY A 115 21.43 -5.89 -8.14
N VAL A 116 20.35 -6.56 -7.76
CA VAL A 116 19.79 -7.71 -8.49
C VAL A 116 18.79 -7.21 -9.53
N SER A 117 19.11 -7.46 -10.81
CA SER A 117 18.25 -7.14 -11.94
C SER A 117 17.16 -8.18 -12.13
N VAL A 118 15.90 -7.75 -12.12
CA VAL A 118 14.73 -8.59 -12.46
C VAL A 118 13.93 -7.86 -13.53
N ASN A 119 13.56 -8.55 -14.62
CA ASN A 119 12.79 -7.97 -15.73
C ASN A 119 13.41 -6.68 -16.30
N GLY A 120 14.74 -6.62 -16.40
CA GLY A 120 15.47 -5.48 -16.95
C GLY A 120 15.64 -4.29 -16.00
N SER A 121 15.33 -4.43 -14.71
CA SER A 121 15.47 -3.35 -13.73
C SER A 121 16.13 -3.81 -12.42
N SER A 122 17.21 -3.14 -12.02
CA SER A 122 17.87 -3.33 -10.72
C SER A 122 17.08 -2.60 -9.64
N ARG A 123 16.29 -3.34 -8.85
CA ARG A 123 15.43 -2.80 -7.79
C ARG A 123 15.62 -3.48 -6.43
N TRP A 124 16.36 -4.58 -6.40
CA TRP A 124 16.45 -5.47 -5.26
C TRP A 124 17.89 -5.57 -4.76
N LEU A 125 18.04 -5.61 -3.44
CA LEU A 125 19.29 -5.97 -2.76
C LEU A 125 19.14 -7.34 -2.11
N GLY A 126 20.25 -8.04 -1.94
CA GLY A 126 20.31 -9.31 -1.23
C GLY A 126 20.59 -10.49 -2.16
N TRP A 127 20.48 -11.70 -1.59
CA TRP A 127 20.90 -12.93 -2.26
C TRP A 127 19.83 -14.01 -2.11
N GLY A 128 19.64 -14.79 -3.19
CA GLY A 128 18.69 -15.89 -3.23
C GLY A 128 17.25 -15.45 -2.87
N PRO A 129 16.60 -16.11 -1.89
CA PRO A 129 15.21 -15.83 -1.48
C PRO A 129 15.07 -14.61 -0.56
N LEU A 130 16.16 -14.12 0.03
CA LEU A 130 16.16 -12.95 0.91
C LEU A 130 16.46 -11.69 0.09
N ARG A 131 15.43 -11.21 -0.62
CA ARG A 131 15.50 -9.98 -1.42
C ARG A 131 14.77 -8.84 -0.71
N MET A 132 15.46 -7.72 -0.59
CA MET A 132 14.96 -6.50 0.02
C MET A 132 14.82 -5.41 -1.03
N GLN A 133 13.67 -4.76 -1.07
CA GLN A 133 13.43 -3.63 -1.97
C GLN A 133 13.58 -2.31 -1.20
N PRO A 134 14.62 -1.50 -1.45
CA PRO A 134 14.85 -0.26 -0.69
C PRO A 134 13.72 0.75 -0.78
N SER A 135 12.96 0.75 -1.88
CA SER A 135 11.83 1.66 -2.08
C SER A 135 10.72 1.50 -1.02
N GLU A 136 10.61 0.33 -0.37
CA GLU A 136 9.68 0.13 0.74
C GLU A 136 10.07 0.98 1.95
N PHE A 137 11.36 1.05 2.26
CA PHE A 137 11.90 1.84 3.36
C PHE A 137 11.81 3.35 3.07
N VAL A 138 11.99 3.76 1.81
CA VAL A 138 11.84 5.15 1.37
C VAL A 138 10.44 5.67 1.69
N LYS A 139 9.38 4.91 1.39
CA LYS A 139 7.99 5.34 1.66
C LYS A 139 7.78 5.65 3.14
N LEU A 140 8.22 4.76 4.03
CA LEU A 140 8.13 4.99 5.47
C LEU A 140 9.04 6.14 5.96
N ALA A 141 10.27 6.24 5.46
CA ALA A 141 11.21 7.30 5.81
C ALA A 141 10.71 8.69 5.42
N VAL A 142 10.11 8.82 4.23
CA VAL A 142 9.51 10.07 3.75
C VAL A 142 8.27 10.44 4.58
N ILE A 143 7.43 9.47 4.97
CA ILE A 143 6.30 9.71 5.88
C ILE A 143 6.81 10.25 7.23
N LEU A 144 7.83 9.60 7.83
CA LEU A 144 8.43 10.05 9.08
C LEU A 144 8.99 11.47 8.95
N TYR A 145 9.72 11.75 7.86
CA TYR A 145 10.30 13.05 7.59
C TYR A 145 9.26 14.16 7.39
N ALA A 146 8.24 13.89 6.57
CA ALA A 146 7.17 14.82 6.31
C ALA A 146 6.37 15.10 7.59
N ALA A 147 6.02 14.07 8.37
CA ALA A 147 5.30 14.25 9.63
C ALA A 147 6.09 15.10 10.64
N ASP A 148 7.38 14.84 10.82
CA ASP A 148 8.24 15.61 11.74
C ASP A 148 8.38 17.06 11.27
N THR A 149 8.66 17.26 9.98
CA THR A 149 8.84 18.60 9.39
C THR A 149 7.56 19.44 9.49
N LEU A 150 6.41 18.87 9.15
CA LEU A 150 5.09 19.52 9.25
C LEU A 150 4.69 19.81 10.69
N THR A 151 5.14 18.99 11.64
CA THR A 151 4.89 19.23 13.07
C THR A 151 5.74 20.36 13.61
N ARG A 152 7.05 20.36 13.31
CA ARG A 152 7.97 21.41 13.78
C ARG A 152 7.70 22.78 13.16
N ARG A 153 7.22 22.82 11.92
CA ARG A 153 6.95 24.06 11.17
C ARG A 153 5.49 24.53 11.26
N VAL A 154 4.70 24.02 12.21
CA VAL A 154 3.30 24.41 12.39
C VAL A 154 3.12 25.92 12.58
N GLY A 155 4.04 26.58 13.30
CA GLY A 155 4.01 28.04 13.50
C GLY A 155 4.32 28.86 12.23
N GLN A 156 4.87 28.22 11.19
CA GLN A 156 5.26 28.84 9.92
C GLN A 156 4.24 28.59 8.80
N ILE A 157 3.05 28.03 9.09
CA ILE A 157 2.05 27.67 8.06
C ILE A 157 1.64 28.87 7.19
N ARG A 158 1.71 30.10 7.73
CA ARG A 158 1.52 31.33 6.94
C ARG A 158 2.52 31.45 5.79
N ASP A 159 3.75 30.96 5.97
CA ASP A 159 4.73 30.74 4.92
C ASP A 159 4.71 29.28 4.45
N TRP A 160 3.72 28.96 3.62
CA TRP A 160 3.58 27.63 3.03
C TRP A 160 4.82 27.19 2.24
N LYS A 161 5.64 28.11 1.73
CA LYS A 161 6.87 27.78 0.99
C LYS A 161 7.92 27.21 1.94
N ALA A 162 8.08 27.79 3.13
CA ALA A 162 9.00 27.28 4.15
C ALA A 162 8.65 25.86 4.61
N VAL A 163 7.35 25.50 4.58
CA VAL A 163 6.85 24.16 4.92
C VAL A 163 6.99 23.19 3.75
N MET A 164 6.58 23.59 2.54
CA MET A 164 6.54 22.72 1.36
C MET A 164 7.92 22.42 0.79
N ARG A 165 8.81 23.42 0.74
CA ARG A 165 10.14 23.32 0.09
C ARG A 165 11.00 22.15 0.61
N PRO A 166 11.23 21.97 1.94
CA PRO A 166 12.06 20.85 2.42
C PRO A 166 11.48 19.48 2.03
N ILE A 167 10.17 19.32 2.09
CA ILE A 167 9.48 18.08 1.74
C ILE A 167 9.57 17.83 0.23
N ALA A 168 9.36 18.86 -0.59
CA ALA A 168 9.48 18.78 -2.05
C ALA A 168 10.90 18.44 -2.50
N ILE A 169 11.94 18.97 -1.83
CA ILE A 169 13.34 18.64 -2.13
C ILE A 169 13.63 17.17 -1.83
N VAL A 170 13.24 16.69 -0.65
CA VAL A 170 13.43 15.28 -0.26
C VAL A 170 12.67 14.35 -1.20
N PHE A 171 11.42 14.68 -1.52
CA PHE A 171 10.65 13.95 -2.52
C PHE A 171 11.36 13.93 -3.87
N GLY A 172 11.81 15.09 -4.36
CA GLY A 172 12.50 15.21 -5.65
C GLY A 172 13.76 14.35 -5.72
N ALA A 173 14.57 14.33 -4.66
CA ALA A 173 15.75 13.48 -4.57
C ALA A 173 15.40 11.98 -4.70
N PHE A 174 14.42 11.50 -3.94
CA PHE A 174 13.98 10.10 -4.05
C PHE A 174 13.29 9.79 -5.37
N ALA A 175 12.51 10.73 -5.92
CA ALA A 175 11.85 10.55 -7.21
C ALA A 175 12.89 10.37 -8.32
N VAL A 176 13.98 11.14 -8.32
CA VAL A 176 15.10 10.96 -9.26
C VAL A 176 15.75 9.59 -9.10
N MET A 177 16.06 9.16 -7.87
CA MET A 177 16.63 7.84 -7.60
C MET A 177 15.70 6.69 -8.05
N LEU A 178 14.39 6.82 -7.84
CA LEU A 178 13.40 5.84 -8.27
C LEU A 178 13.26 5.80 -9.80
N MET A 179 13.32 6.96 -10.47
CA MET A 179 13.27 7.04 -11.93
C MET A 179 14.53 6.50 -12.60
N ALA A 180 15.68 6.59 -11.92
CA ALA A 180 16.92 5.92 -12.33
C ALA A 180 16.82 4.39 -12.24
N GLN A 181 15.90 3.85 -11.42
CA GLN A 181 15.55 2.42 -11.33
C GLN A 181 14.31 2.03 -12.16
N PRO A 182 14.01 2.75 -13.25
CA PRO A 182 12.71 2.79 -13.94
C PRO A 182 11.43 2.52 -13.12
N ASN A 183 11.31 2.97 -11.86
CA ASN A 183 10.21 2.57 -10.96
C ASN A 183 9.10 3.63 -10.84
N LEU A 184 8.30 3.76 -11.91
CA LEU A 184 7.22 4.76 -11.99
C LEU A 184 6.12 4.56 -10.92
N GLY A 185 5.70 3.32 -10.68
CA GLY A 185 4.63 3.01 -9.74
C GLY A 185 4.93 3.50 -8.32
N THR A 186 6.16 3.24 -7.83
CA THR A 186 6.56 3.69 -6.49
C THR A 186 6.69 5.21 -6.42
N THR A 187 7.16 5.86 -7.48
CA THR A 187 7.22 7.34 -7.52
C THR A 187 5.84 7.98 -7.45
N ILE A 188 4.84 7.41 -8.15
CA ILE A 188 3.45 7.88 -8.07
C ILE A 188 2.92 7.73 -6.64
N ILE A 189 3.14 6.57 -6.02
CA ILE A 189 2.74 6.34 -4.62
C ILE A 189 3.39 7.37 -3.69
N LEU A 190 4.69 7.58 -3.82
CA LEU A 190 5.43 8.54 -2.98
C LEU A 190 4.93 9.98 -3.19
N ALA A 191 4.63 10.35 -4.44
CA ALA A 191 4.06 11.64 -4.79
C ALA A 191 2.70 11.84 -4.13
N THR A 192 1.80 10.86 -4.22
CA THR A 192 0.48 10.92 -3.59
C THR A 192 0.59 11.03 -2.07
N ILE A 193 1.47 10.25 -1.43
CA ILE A 193 1.73 10.35 0.02
C ILE A 193 2.12 11.78 0.39
N VAL A 194 3.10 12.34 -0.31
CA VAL A 194 3.60 13.70 -0.06
C VAL A 194 2.50 14.75 -0.26
N LEU A 195 1.74 14.67 -1.35
CA LEU A 195 0.64 15.61 -1.64
C LEU A 195 -0.43 15.57 -0.55
N VAL A 196 -0.87 14.38 -0.13
CA VAL A 196 -1.88 14.23 0.93
C VAL A 196 -1.34 14.74 2.27
N MET A 197 -0.10 14.42 2.61
CA MET A 197 0.50 14.91 3.86
C MET A 197 0.68 16.44 3.87
N LEU A 198 1.06 17.06 2.75
CA LEU A 198 1.13 18.53 2.64
C LEU A 198 -0.25 19.17 2.75
N PHE A 199 -1.28 18.56 2.11
CA PHE A 199 -2.67 19.01 2.22
C PHE A 199 -3.17 18.96 3.66
N VAL A 200 -3.04 17.82 4.33
CA VAL A 200 -3.43 17.66 5.75
C VAL A 200 -2.53 18.51 6.67
N GLY A 201 -1.29 18.77 6.25
CA GLY A 201 -0.35 19.68 6.91
C GLY A 201 -0.76 21.15 6.87
N GLY A 202 -1.77 21.52 6.08
CA GLY A 202 -2.30 22.88 5.98
C GLY A 202 -1.71 23.73 4.86
N VAL A 203 -1.04 23.12 3.87
CA VAL A 203 -0.58 23.84 2.67
C VAL A 203 -1.78 24.23 1.82
N PRO A 204 -1.89 25.49 1.33
CA PRO A 204 -3.03 25.94 0.55
C PRO A 204 -3.17 25.16 -0.77
N GLY A 205 -4.41 25.00 -1.24
CA GLY A 205 -4.73 24.18 -2.42
C GLY A 205 -4.09 24.65 -3.73
N LYS A 206 -3.86 25.97 -3.91
CA LYS A 206 -3.26 26.52 -5.14
C LYS A 206 -1.83 25.98 -5.39
N PRO A 207 -0.86 26.10 -4.45
CA PRO A 207 0.45 25.44 -4.60
C PRO A 207 0.39 23.93 -4.78
N LEU A 208 -0.54 23.25 -4.11
CA LEU A 208 -0.70 21.80 -4.26
C LEU A 208 -1.20 21.41 -5.66
N ALA A 209 -2.12 22.18 -6.24
CA ALA A 209 -2.57 22.00 -7.61
C ALA A 209 -1.42 22.23 -8.61
N LEU A 210 -0.60 23.26 -8.40
CA LEU A 210 0.59 23.51 -9.22
C LEU A 210 1.61 22.37 -9.11
N LEU A 211 1.89 21.89 -7.89
CA LEU A 211 2.79 20.77 -7.67
C LEU A 211 2.25 19.49 -8.30
N SER A 212 0.95 19.22 -8.17
CA SER A 212 0.29 18.06 -8.79
C SER A 212 0.38 18.14 -10.32
N GLY A 213 0.12 19.31 -10.91
CA GLY A 213 0.27 19.55 -12.34
C GLY A 213 1.70 19.34 -12.83
N LEU A 214 2.70 19.82 -12.07
CA LEU A 214 4.11 19.60 -12.35
C LEU A 214 4.48 18.11 -12.32
N LEU A 215 4.00 17.37 -11.32
CA LEU A 215 4.27 15.93 -11.17
C LEU A 215 3.65 15.12 -12.31
N VAL A 216 2.41 15.44 -12.69
CA VAL A 216 1.73 14.82 -13.85
C VAL A 216 2.46 15.17 -15.15
N GLY A 217 2.84 16.44 -15.34
CA GLY A 217 3.60 16.89 -16.50
C GLY A 217 4.96 16.20 -16.61
N ALA A 218 5.69 16.07 -15.50
CA ALA A 218 6.95 15.34 -15.46
C ALA A 218 6.76 13.85 -15.78
N ALA A 219 5.75 13.20 -15.18
CA ALA A 219 5.43 11.81 -15.47
C ALA A 219 5.08 11.60 -16.95
N ALA A 220 4.28 12.49 -17.56
CA ALA A 220 3.95 12.45 -18.97
C ALA A 220 5.19 12.66 -19.86
N PHE A 221 6.04 13.64 -19.53
CA PHE A 221 7.29 13.90 -20.25
C PHE A 221 8.21 12.67 -20.28
N PHE A 222 8.44 12.05 -19.12
CA PHE A 222 9.27 10.84 -19.04
C PHE A 222 8.61 9.62 -19.68
N ALA A 223 7.28 9.50 -19.64
CA ALA A 223 6.58 8.41 -20.29
C ALA A 223 6.70 8.48 -21.82
N ILE A 224 6.55 9.67 -22.41
CA ILE A 224 6.62 9.89 -23.86
C ILE A 224 8.04 9.68 -24.41
N ARG A 225 9.06 10.09 -23.65
CA ARG A 225 10.48 9.97 -24.03
C ARG A 225 10.97 8.54 -24.18
N GLU A 226 10.33 7.58 -23.51
CA GLU A 226 10.76 6.18 -23.49
C GLU A 226 9.68 5.31 -24.15
N PRO A 227 9.86 4.87 -25.42
CA PRO A 227 8.81 4.17 -26.19
C PRO A 227 8.24 2.93 -25.50
N TYR A 228 9.03 2.28 -24.64
CA TYR A 228 8.56 1.17 -23.81
C TYR A 228 7.56 1.61 -22.73
N ARG A 229 7.84 2.72 -22.02
CA ARG A 229 6.96 3.26 -20.97
C ARG A 229 5.67 3.80 -21.56
N TRP A 230 5.75 4.51 -22.68
CA TRP A 230 4.58 4.98 -23.41
C TRP A 230 3.65 3.85 -23.83
N ARG A 231 4.21 2.77 -24.42
CA ARG A 231 3.41 1.61 -24.83
C ARG A 231 2.69 0.94 -23.65
N ARG A 232 3.36 0.75 -22.51
CA ARG A 232 2.71 0.23 -21.28
C ARG A 232 1.66 1.18 -20.72
N LEU A 233 1.89 2.49 -20.83
CA LEU A 233 0.92 3.50 -20.37
C LEU A 233 -0.29 3.59 -21.29
N MET A 234 -0.17 3.26 -22.57
CA MET A 234 -1.31 3.30 -23.51
C MET A 234 -2.00 1.94 -23.65
N SER A 235 -1.33 0.83 -23.34
CA SER A 235 -1.88 -0.53 -23.50
C SER A 235 -3.06 -0.83 -22.58
N PHE A 236 -3.28 -0.06 -21.51
CA PHE A 236 -4.50 -0.22 -20.70
C PHE A 236 -5.77 0.27 -21.42
N ARG A 237 -5.64 1.22 -22.36
CA ARG A 237 -6.77 1.80 -23.09
C ARG A 237 -7.33 0.84 -24.12
N ASP A 238 -6.43 0.14 -24.81
CA ASP A 238 -6.78 -0.92 -25.75
C ASP A 238 -5.79 -2.10 -25.61
N PRO A 239 -6.05 -3.01 -24.66
CA PRO A 239 -5.22 -4.20 -24.49
C PRO A 239 -5.29 -5.16 -25.69
N TRP A 240 -6.34 -5.06 -26.51
CA TRP A 240 -6.56 -5.94 -27.67
C TRP A 240 -5.74 -5.54 -28.89
N ALA A 241 -5.21 -4.31 -28.93
CA ALA A 241 -4.31 -3.86 -29.98
C ALA A 241 -3.00 -4.66 -30.04
N ASP A 242 -2.55 -5.22 -28.91
CA ASP A 242 -1.34 -6.03 -28.81
C ASP A 242 -1.52 -7.13 -27.73
N PRO A 243 -2.33 -8.16 -28.03
CA PRO A 243 -2.80 -9.11 -27.02
C PRO A 243 -1.72 -10.12 -26.59
N LEU A 244 -0.65 -10.26 -27.37
CA LEU A 244 0.44 -11.22 -27.11
C LEU A 244 1.64 -10.60 -26.38
N TYR A 245 1.79 -9.27 -26.41
CA TYR A 245 2.90 -8.59 -25.76
C TYR A 245 2.41 -7.58 -24.71
N THR A 246 2.20 -6.32 -25.10
CA THR A 246 1.99 -5.23 -24.13
C THR A 246 0.61 -5.24 -23.46
N GLY A 247 -0.39 -5.86 -24.08
CA GLY A 247 -1.73 -6.06 -23.54
C GLY A 247 -1.93 -7.40 -22.83
N TYR A 248 -1.00 -8.35 -22.97
CA TYR A 248 -1.18 -9.73 -22.51
C TYR A 248 -1.52 -9.84 -21.01
N GLN A 249 -0.76 -9.16 -20.15
CA GLN A 249 -0.98 -9.20 -18.70
C GLN A 249 -2.35 -8.60 -18.31
N SER A 250 -2.75 -7.49 -18.94
CA SER A 250 -4.05 -6.85 -18.70
C SER A 250 -5.20 -7.76 -19.14
N LEU A 251 -5.10 -8.35 -20.33
CA LEU A 251 -6.13 -9.27 -20.85
C LEU A 251 -6.26 -10.51 -19.99
N GLN A 252 -5.16 -11.14 -19.61
CA GLN A 252 -5.19 -12.34 -18.77
C GLN A 252 -5.79 -12.06 -17.38
N SER A 253 -5.51 -10.87 -16.83
CA SER A 253 -6.16 -10.41 -15.60
C SER A 253 -7.68 -10.30 -15.77
N GLN A 254 -8.15 -9.68 -16.86
CA GLN A 254 -9.57 -9.53 -17.18
C GLN A 254 -10.26 -10.87 -17.47
N ILE A 255 -9.60 -11.78 -18.19
CA ILE A 255 -10.08 -13.14 -18.45
C ILE A 255 -10.24 -13.91 -17.12
N GLY A 256 -9.31 -13.73 -16.17
CA GLY A 256 -9.42 -14.29 -14.82
C GLY A 256 -10.70 -13.85 -14.12
N PHE A 257 -11.00 -12.54 -14.13
CA PHE A 257 -12.26 -12.03 -13.58
C PHE A 257 -13.50 -12.57 -14.31
N ALA A 258 -13.45 -12.67 -15.64
CA ALA A 258 -14.54 -13.21 -16.44
C ALA A 258 -14.82 -14.69 -16.12
N ASN A 259 -13.77 -15.50 -15.92
CA ASN A 259 -13.89 -16.91 -15.56
C ASN A 259 -14.48 -17.11 -14.16
N GLY A 260 -14.15 -16.23 -13.21
CA GLY A 260 -14.59 -16.36 -11.83
C GLY A 260 -16.08 -16.12 -11.60
N GLY A 261 -16.73 -15.29 -12.41
CA GLY A 261 -18.15 -14.96 -12.20
C GLY A 261 -18.43 -14.45 -10.78
N VAL A 262 -19.57 -14.80 -10.19
CA VAL A 262 -19.96 -14.31 -8.86
C VAL A 262 -19.28 -15.08 -7.72
N LEU A 263 -19.23 -16.41 -7.80
CA LEU A 263 -18.79 -17.31 -6.71
C LEU A 263 -17.37 -17.87 -6.87
N GLY A 264 -16.73 -17.60 -8.02
CA GLY A 264 -15.42 -18.14 -8.34
C GLY A 264 -15.48 -19.53 -8.97
N THR A 265 -14.35 -19.93 -9.51
CA THR A 265 -14.11 -21.29 -10.02
C THR A 265 -13.83 -22.31 -8.91
N GLY A 266 -13.58 -21.84 -7.68
CA GLY A 266 -13.16 -22.63 -6.53
C GLY A 266 -11.70 -22.39 -6.18
N LEU A 267 -11.39 -22.39 -4.88
CA LEU A 267 -10.03 -22.21 -4.38
C LEU A 267 -9.09 -23.28 -4.96
N GLY A 268 -8.00 -22.83 -5.58
CA GLY A 268 -7.05 -23.71 -6.23
C GLY A 268 -7.51 -24.31 -7.55
N GLN A 269 -8.65 -23.88 -8.12
CA GLN A 269 -9.13 -24.35 -9.44
C GLN A 269 -8.92 -23.32 -10.56
N GLY A 270 -8.33 -22.16 -10.25
CA GLY A 270 -8.06 -21.12 -11.24
C GLY A 270 -7.13 -21.60 -12.35
N ARG A 271 -7.36 -21.12 -13.58
CA ARG A 271 -6.54 -21.45 -14.74
C ARG A 271 -5.36 -20.50 -14.87
N ALA A 272 -5.49 -19.23 -14.44
CA ALA A 272 -4.43 -18.23 -14.60
C ALA A 272 -3.10 -18.62 -13.92
N LYS A 273 -3.16 -19.40 -12.83
CA LYS A 273 -1.98 -19.90 -12.10
C LYS A 273 -1.13 -20.95 -12.85
N TRP A 274 -1.63 -21.50 -13.96
CA TRP A 274 -0.89 -22.46 -14.80
C TRP A 274 0.18 -21.80 -15.69
N GLY A 275 0.51 -20.53 -15.44
CA GLY A 275 1.48 -19.76 -16.21
C GLY A 275 0.86 -18.84 -17.25
N PHE A 276 -0.47 -18.85 -17.41
CA PHE A 276 -1.17 -17.92 -18.30
C PHE A 276 -1.07 -16.47 -17.83
N LEU A 277 -1.03 -16.23 -16.52
CA LEU A 277 -0.84 -14.89 -15.95
C LEU A 277 0.57 -14.77 -15.33
N PRO A 278 1.50 -14.04 -15.95
CA PRO A 278 2.82 -13.79 -15.39
C PRO A 278 2.70 -13.00 -14.10
N GLU A 279 3.59 -13.26 -13.12
CA GLU A 279 3.61 -12.53 -11.85
C GLU A 279 2.26 -12.59 -11.08
N ALA A 280 1.52 -13.70 -11.24
CA ALA A 280 0.21 -13.92 -10.61
C ALA A 280 0.22 -13.84 -9.07
N HIS A 281 1.31 -14.22 -8.42
CA HIS A 281 1.41 -14.22 -6.95
C HIS A 281 1.95 -12.89 -6.37
N THR A 282 2.44 -11.99 -7.23
CA THR A 282 3.04 -10.69 -6.87
C THR A 282 2.10 -9.56 -7.33
N ASP A 283 2.12 -9.22 -8.62
CA ASP A 283 1.45 -8.02 -9.14
C ASP A 283 -0.02 -8.26 -9.49
N PHE A 284 -0.41 -9.50 -9.80
CA PHE A 284 -1.76 -9.84 -10.27
C PHE A 284 -2.56 -10.76 -9.32
N ILE A 285 -2.19 -10.80 -8.04
CA ILE A 285 -2.88 -11.69 -7.08
C ILE A 285 -4.37 -11.38 -6.96
N TYR A 286 -4.76 -10.12 -7.17
CA TYR A 286 -6.16 -9.71 -7.16
C TYR A 286 -6.97 -10.35 -8.30
N ALA A 287 -6.37 -10.60 -9.46
CA ALA A 287 -7.00 -11.31 -10.56
C ALA A 287 -7.23 -12.80 -10.23
N ILE A 288 -6.28 -13.44 -9.55
CA ILE A 288 -6.43 -14.82 -9.06
C ILE A 288 -7.55 -14.92 -8.02
N ILE A 289 -7.64 -13.95 -7.12
CA ILE A 289 -8.74 -13.87 -6.15
C ILE A 289 -10.08 -13.77 -6.88
N GLY A 290 -10.15 -12.92 -7.91
CA GLY A 290 -11.33 -12.78 -8.75
C GLY A 290 -11.68 -14.06 -9.51
N GLU A 291 -10.70 -14.81 -10.00
CA GLU A 291 -10.94 -16.08 -10.70
C GLU A 291 -11.39 -17.21 -9.76
N GLU A 292 -10.73 -17.37 -8.61
CA GLU A 292 -10.94 -18.51 -7.72
C GLU A 292 -12.11 -18.32 -6.74
N ILE A 293 -12.33 -17.09 -6.27
CA ILE A 293 -13.38 -16.76 -5.28
C ILE A 293 -14.49 -15.91 -5.91
N GLY A 294 -14.30 -15.41 -7.12
CA GLY A 294 -15.30 -14.62 -7.83
C GLY A 294 -15.43 -13.20 -7.30
N LEU A 295 -16.52 -12.55 -7.70
CA LEU A 295 -16.90 -11.22 -7.24
C LEU A 295 -16.94 -11.12 -5.72
N VAL A 296 -17.37 -12.18 -5.01
CA VAL A 296 -17.42 -12.20 -3.54
C VAL A 296 -16.01 -11.98 -2.94
N GLY A 297 -15.00 -12.67 -3.46
CA GLY A 297 -13.61 -12.49 -3.00
C GLY A 297 -13.06 -11.12 -3.32
N SER A 298 -13.32 -10.61 -4.53
CA SER A 298 -12.95 -9.26 -4.95
C SER A 298 -13.55 -8.19 -4.03
N VAL A 299 -14.86 -8.27 -3.73
CA VAL A 299 -15.55 -7.35 -2.83
C VAL A 299 -15.04 -7.47 -1.40
N LEU A 300 -14.73 -8.69 -0.92
CA LEU A 300 -14.14 -8.89 0.40
C LEU A 300 -12.80 -8.17 0.54
N VAL A 301 -11.91 -8.28 -0.45
CA VAL A 301 -10.62 -7.57 -0.46
C VAL A 301 -10.82 -6.06 -0.43
N ILE A 302 -11.71 -5.53 -1.26
CA ILE A 302 -12.05 -4.10 -1.23
C ILE A 302 -12.59 -3.71 0.14
N GLY A 303 -13.47 -4.53 0.74
CA GLY A 303 -14.01 -4.34 2.08
C GLY A 303 -12.94 -4.29 3.17
N ILE A 304 -11.92 -5.13 3.09
CA ILE A 304 -10.76 -5.12 4.01
C ILE A 304 -10.02 -3.78 3.92
N PHE A 305 -9.72 -3.29 2.70
CA PHE A 305 -9.04 -2.00 2.53
C PHE A 305 -9.93 -0.80 2.89
N LEU A 306 -11.24 -0.86 2.66
CA LEU A 306 -12.18 0.14 3.14
C LEU A 306 -12.25 0.17 4.67
N ALA A 307 -12.29 -0.99 5.33
CA ALA A 307 -12.22 -1.06 6.79
C ALA A 307 -10.90 -0.48 7.30
N PHE A 308 -9.77 -0.83 6.66
CA PHE A 308 -8.47 -0.23 6.98
C PHE A 308 -8.47 1.29 6.81
N ALA A 309 -9.08 1.81 5.74
CA ALA A 309 -9.20 3.24 5.48
C ALA A 309 -9.98 3.95 6.59
N LEU A 310 -11.16 3.44 6.95
CA LEU A 310 -12.02 4.02 7.98
C LEU A 310 -11.32 4.02 9.34
N LEU A 311 -10.68 2.91 9.72
CA LEU A 311 -9.95 2.78 10.98
C LEU A 311 -8.69 3.66 11.00
N GLY A 312 -7.98 3.76 9.87
CA GLY A 312 -6.80 4.62 9.71
C GLY A 312 -7.15 6.11 9.81
N ILE A 313 -8.20 6.55 9.12
CA ILE A 313 -8.73 7.93 9.21
C ILE A 313 -9.20 8.22 10.64
N ARG A 314 -9.96 7.30 11.25
CA ARG A 314 -10.39 7.45 12.65
C ARG A 314 -9.20 7.58 13.59
N THR A 315 -8.15 6.79 13.37
CA THR A 315 -6.89 6.87 14.14
C THR A 315 -6.22 8.22 13.99
N ALA A 316 -6.16 8.77 12.77
CA ALA A 316 -5.60 10.10 12.52
C ALA A 316 -6.40 11.19 13.23
N LEU A 317 -7.73 11.18 13.12
CA LEU A 317 -8.62 12.19 13.72
C LEU A 317 -8.60 12.19 15.25
N HIS A 318 -8.37 11.04 15.88
CA HIS A 318 -8.32 10.90 17.34
C HIS A 318 -6.88 10.89 17.89
N ALA A 319 -5.86 11.11 17.05
CA ALA A 319 -4.49 11.12 17.49
C ALA A 319 -4.26 12.18 18.58
N ARG A 320 -3.41 11.85 19.58
CA ARG A 320 -3.15 12.72 20.73
C ARG A 320 -2.44 14.03 20.35
N ASP A 321 -1.60 13.98 19.33
CA ASP A 321 -0.77 15.08 18.87
C ASP A 321 -0.69 15.11 17.33
N ARG A 322 -0.18 16.25 16.80
CA ARG A 322 -0.09 16.51 15.36
C ARG A 322 0.85 15.54 14.63
N PHE A 323 1.94 15.09 15.26
CA PHE A 323 2.86 14.14 14.66
C PHE A 323 2.20 12.78 14.48
N GLY A 324 1.51 12.29 15.52
CA GLY A 324 0.68 11.08 15.44
C GLY A 324 -0.40 11.16 14.35
N MET A 325 -1.12 12.28 14.26
CA MET A 325 -2.13 12.51 13.21
C MET A 325 -1.53 12.41 11.80
N LEU A 326 -0.38 13.05 11.58
CA LEU A 326 0.28 13.06 10.27
C LEU A 326 0.89 11.71 9.91
N LEU A 327 1.48 10.99 10.87
CA LEU A 327 1.94 9.61 10.66
C LEU A 327 0.80 8.68 10.28
N ALA A 328 -0.31 8.74 11.03
CA ALA A 328 -1.48 7.93 10.75
C ALA A 328 -2.04 8.23 9.35
N THR A 329 -2.11 9.50 8.97
CA THR A 329 -2.51 9.95 7.64
C THR A 329 -1.58 9.40 6.55
N GLY A 330 -0.26 9.55 6.71
CA GLY A 330 0.73 9.12 5.73
C GLY A 330 0.73 7.60 5.51
N ILE A 331 0.71 6.82 6.60
CA ILE A 331 0.68 5.35 6.55
C ILE A 331 -0.62 4.85 5.94
N THR A 332 -1.75 5.43 6.33
CA THR A 332 -3.06 5.07 5.76
C THR A 332 -3.09 5.39 4.27
N THR A 333 -2.66 6.60 3.88
CA THR A 333 -2.59 7.01 2.47
C THR A 333 -1.72 6.06 1.65
N TRP A 334 -0.53 5.72 2.15
CA TRP A 334 0.40 4.83 1.47
C TRP A 334 -0.25 3.47 1.15
N ILE A 335 -0.81 2.80 2.16
CA ILE A 335 -1.40 1.48 1.96
C ILE A 335 -2.60 1.55 1.01
N LEU A 336 -3.45 2.58 1.14
CA LEU A 336 -4.63 2.72 0.28
C LEU A 336 -4.31 3.06 -1.16
N ILE A 337 -3.39 3.99 -1.43
CA ILE A 337 -3.03 4.33 -2.80
C ILE A 337 -2.34 3.16 -3.50
N GLN A 338 -1.53 2.40 -2.76
CA GLN A 338 -0.89 1.19 -3.27
C GLN A 338 -1.93 0.13 -3.63
N ALA A 339 -2.92 -0.10 -2.77
CA ALA A 339 -4.02 -1.03 -3.04
C ALA A 339 -4.90 -0.56 -4.21
N PHE A 340 -5.24 0.72 -4.26
CA PHE A 340 -6.03 1.32 -5.35
C PHE A 340 -5.34 1.16 -6.70
N ILE A 341 -4.03 1.43 -6.78
CA ILE A 341 -3.25 1.28 -8.01
C ILE A 341 -3.22 -0.20 -8.46
N ASN A 342 -2.99 -1.14 -7.54
CA ASN A 342 -2.94 -2.56 -7.87
C ASN A 342 -4.31 -3.08 -8.37
N VAL A 343 -5.38 -2.83 -7.61
CA VAL A 343 -6.74 -3.25 -7.96
C VAL A 343 -7.19 -2.59 -9.27
N GLY A 344 -6.96 -1.29 -9.41
CA GLY A 344 -7.29 -0.55 -10.63
C GLY A 344 -6.54 -1.06 -11.85
N ALA A 345 -5.27 -1.46 -11.70
CA ALA A 345 -4.49 -2.06 -12.78
C ALA A 345 -5.03 -3.44 -13.18
N CYS A 346 -5.38 -4.29 -12.20
CA CYS A 346 -5.92 -5.62 -12.49
C CYS A 346 -7.27 -5.56 -13.23
N VAL A 347 -8.16 -4.63 -12.84
CA VAL A 347 -9.49 -4.48 -13.46
C VAL A 347 -9.41 -3.72 -14.80
N GLY A 348 -8.29 -3.07 -15.11
CA GLY A 348 -8.09 -2.31 -16.36
C GLY A 348 -8.56 -0.85 -16.30
N VAL A 349 -8.78 -0.30 -15.10
CA VAL A 349 -9.08 1.13 -14.91
C VAL A 349 -7.79 1.97 -14.91
N LEU A 350 -6.66 1.37 -14.54
CA LEU A 350 -5.35 2.00 -14.48
C LEU A 350 -4.30 1.20 -15.27
N PRO A 351 -3.18 1.83 -15.67
CA PRO A 351 -2.06 1.13 -16.29
C PRO A 351 -1.35 0.18 -15.31
N ILE A 352 -0.76 -0.89 -15.85
CA ILE A 352 0.04 -1.84 -15.07
C ILE A 352 1.34 -1.17 -14.62
N THR A 353 1.49 -1.02 -13.30
CA THR A 353 2.64 -0.34 -12.68
C THR A 353 3.63 -1.28 -11.98
N GLY A 354 3.29 -2.56 -11.81
CA GLY A 354 4.12 -3.57 -11.13
C GLY A 354 4.24 -3.31 -9.62
N VAL A 355 3.14 -2.90 -9.01
CA VAL A 355 3.05 -2.56 -7.60
C VAL A 355 2.25 -3.66 -6.89
N PRO A 356 2.79 -4.30 -5.84
CA PRO A 356 2.10 -5.37 -5.14
C PRO A 356 0.94 -4.86 -4.28
N LEU A 357 -0.11 -5.67 -4.12
CA LEU A 357 -1.22 -5.42 -3.21
C LEU A 357 -0.74 -5.56 -1.75
N PRO A 358 -0.83 -4.52 -0.91
CA PRO A 358 -0.34 -4.59 0.46
C PRO A 358 -0.96 -5.75 1.25
N PHE A 359 -0.17 -6.40 2.11
CA PHE A 359 -0.55 -7.56 2.94
C PHE A 359 -0.93 -8.85 2.19
N VAL A 360 -1.42 -8.75 0.95
CA VAL A 360 -1.97 -9.88 0.19
C VAL A 360 -0.94 -10.47 -0.77
N SER A 361 -0.25 -9.63 -1.54
CA SER A 361 0.74 -10.07 -2.53
C SER A 361 2.02 -10.63 -1.92
N ALA A 362 2.68 -11.52 -2.68
CA ALA A 362 4.01 -12.00 -2.33
C ALA A 362 5.04 -10.87 -2.38
N GLY A 363 5.86 -10.75 -1.33
CA GLY A 363 6.84 -9.68 -1.24
C GLY A 363 7.36 -9.51 0.19
N GLY A 364 8.43 -10.22 0.53
CA GLY A 364 8.91 -10.31 1.91
C GLY A 364 9.24 -8.97 2.56
N SER A 365 10.08 -8.15 1.92
CA SER A 365 10.44 -6.83 2.46
C SER A 365 9.27 -5.86 2.50
N SER A 366 8.40 -5.84 1.48
CA SER A 366 7.20 -4.98 1.49
C SER A 366 6.24 -5.37 2.62
N LEU A 367 6.04 -6.68 2.86
CA LEU A 367 5.23 -7.19 3.96
C LEU A 367 5.77 -6.71 5.31
N VAL A 368 7.06 -6.90 5.57
CA VAL A 368 7.68 -6.50 6.85
C VAL A 368 7.55 -5.00 7.08
N VAL A 369 7.82 -4.15 6.08
CA VAL A 369 7.76 -2.70 6.25
C VAL A 369 6.31 -2.21 6.39
N THR A 370 5.36 -2.75 5.64
CA THR A 370 3.94 -2.39 5.76
C THR A 370 3.34 -2.87 7.10
N MET A 371 3.76 -4.03 7.61
CA MET A 371 3.40 -4.50 8.95
C MET A 371 4.05 -3.65 10.05
N ALA A 372 5.31 -3.24 9.90
CA ALA A 372 5.96 -2.31 10.82
C ALA A 372 5.23 -0.95 10.86
N ALA A 373 4.87 -0.40 9.69
CA ALA A 373 4.07 0.81 9.58
C ALA A 373 2.68 0.66 10.23
N SER A 374 2.02 -0.48 10.02
CA SER A 374 0.76 -0.80 10.71
C SER A 374 0.93 -0.89 12.22
N GLY A 375 2.09 -1.37 12.70
CA GLY A 375 2.46 -1.34 14.11
C GLY A 375 2.52 0.09 14.67
N ILE A 376 3.08 1.04 13.92
CA ILE A 376 3.07 2.46 14.29
C ILE A 376 1.63 3.00 14.35
N LEU A 377 0.81 2.68 13.35
CA LEU A 377 -0.61 3.08 13.31
C LEU A 377 -1.39 2.52 14.52
N LEU A 378 -1.13 1.27 14.90
CA LEU A 378 -1.67 0.63 16.11
C LEU A 378 -1.19 1.32 17.39
N ASN A 379 0.08 1.74 17.46
CA ASN A 379 0.62 2.48 18.60
C ASN A 379 -0.11 3.82 18.79
N ILE A 380 -0.40 4.53 17.69
CA ILE A 380 -1.17 5.79 17.68
C ILE A 380 -2.62 5.52 18.09
N ALA A 381 -3.28 4.51 17.50
CA ALA A 381 -4.65 4.14 17.82
C ALA A 381 -4.86 3.82 19.30
N ARG A 382 -3.86 3.19 19.96
CA ARG A 382 -3.90 2.89 21.39
C ARG A 382 -3.85 4.14 22.27
N GLN A 383 -3.18 5.20 21.80
CA GLN A 383 -2.94 6.44 22.55
C GLN A 383 -3.92 7.56 22.18
N GLY A 384 -4.80 7.32 21.21
CA GLY A 384 -5.80 8.29 20.76
C GLY A 384 -6.80 8.67 21.84
N ARG A 385 -7.34 9.89 21.75
CA ARG A 385 -8.20 10.51 22.77
C ARG A 385 -9.64 10.02 22.75
#